data_AF-A0A254RIN5-F1
#
_entry.id   AF-A0A254RIN5-F1
#
_cell.length_a   1.000
_cell.length_b   1.000
_cell.length_c   1.000
_cell.angle_alpha   90.00
_cell.angle_beta   90.00
_cell.angle_gamma   90.00
#
_symmetry.space_group_name_H-M   'P 1'
#
loop_
_entity.id
_entity.type
_entity.pdbx_description
1 polymer ?
#
loop_
_entity_poly.entity_id
_entity_poly.type
_entity_poly.pdbx_seq_one_letter_code
_entity_poly.pdbx_strand_id
1 'polypeptide(L)'
;MMENMKDYVWMVISIDSDSETSYEERNEILSTHGFSEYSPNKGVRLPESTYLGKVPRSEAGSKVDEIWEELESAELEPRRILGGIIDEWKVIRSREDMD
;
A
#
# COMPACT_ATOMS: atom_id res chain seq x y z
N MET A 1 -22.81 -18.30 4.03
CA MET A 1 -22.77 -16.99 3.34
C MET A 1 -21.56 -17.05 2.43
N MET A 2 -21.76 -17.09 1.11
CA MET A 2 -20.63 -17.03 0.17
C MET A 2 -20.24 -15.56 0.04
N GLU A 3 -19.07 -15.18 0.55
CA GLU A 3 -18.47 -13.90 0.22
C GLU A 3 -18.39 -13.79 -1.30
N ASN A 4 -18.98 -12.73 -1.85
CA ASN A 4 -18.80 -12.40 -3.26
C ASN A 4 -17.32 -12.10 -3.48
N MET A 5 -16.55 -13.08 -3.95
CA MET A 5 -15.16 -12.91 -4.44
C MET A 5 -15.02 -11.88 -5.59
N LYS A 6 -16.12 -11.20 -5.96
CA LYS A 6 -16.21 -10.23 -7.05
C LYS A 6 -15.89 -8.79 -6.65
N ASP A 7 -15.72 -8.48 -5.36
CA ASP A 7 -15.53 -7.09 -4.93
C ASP A 7 -14.13 -6.80 -4.37
N TYR A 8 -13.12 -7.35 -5.04
CA TYR A 8 -11.72 -7.04 -4.78
C TYR A 8 -11.16 -6.21 -5.92
N VAL A 9 -10.34 -5.23 -5.59
CA VAL A 9 -9.64 -4.37 -6.54
C VAL A 9 -8.14 -4.53 -6.40
N TRP A 10 -7.42 -4.36 -7.50
CA TRP A 10 -5.97 -4.20 -7.45
C TRP A 10 -5.64 -2.77 -7.06
N MET A 11 -4.80 -2.63 -6.05
CA MET A 11 -4.36 -1.35 -5.52
C MET A 11 -2.84 -1.29 -5.56
N VAL A 12 -2.31 -0.21 -6.14
CA VAL A 12 -0.89 0.15 -6.04
C VAL A 12 -0.71 1.12 -4.89
N ILE A 13 0.35 0.93 -4.10
CA ILE A 13 0.77 1.86 -3.06
C ILE A 13 2.22 2.25 -3.31
N SER A 14 2.52 3.54 -3.29
CA SER A 14 3.88 4.07 -3.31
C SER A 14 4.14 4.85 -2.02
N ILE A 15 5.30 4.61 -1.42
CA ILE A 15 5.71 5.20 -0.14
C ILE A 15 6.96 6.03 -0.34
N ASP A 16 6.97 7.24 0.20
CA ASP A 16 8.16 8.06 0.38
C ASP A 16 8.51 8.12 1.87
N SER A 17 9.74 7.75 2.24
CA SER A 17 10.23 7.68 3.63
C SER A 17 11.73 7.97 3.66
N ASP A 18 12.19 8.54 4.77
CA ASP A 18 13.56 9.04 4.95
C ASP A 18 14.63 7.97 5.20
N SER A 19 14.23 6.73 5.54
CA SER A 19 15.19 5.74 6.03
C SER A 19 15.29 4.51 5.13
N GLU A 20 16.45 4.33 4.47
CA GLU A 20 16.79 3.05 3.83
C GLU A 20 16.98 1.93 4.87
N THR A 21 17.32 2.28 6.11
CA THR A 21 17.54 1.33 7.22
C THR A 21 16.28 0.62 7.70
N SER A 22 15.09 1.05 7.28
CA SER A 22 13.81 0.45 7.67
C SER A 22 13.13 -0.39 6.58
N TYR A 23 13.86 -0.67 5.49
CA TYR A 23 13.31 -1.35 4.32
C TYR A 23 12.61 -2.68 4.65
N GLU A 24 13.24 -3.50 5.50
CA GLU A 24 12.71 -4.83 5.87
C GLU A 24 11.42 -4.70 6.69
N GLU A 25 11.41 -3.86 7.72
CA GLU A 25 10.24 -3.66 8.59
C GLU A 25 9.06 -3.05 7.83
N ARG A 26 9.33 -2.07 6.96
CA ARG A 26 8.32 -1.53 6.03
C ARG A 26 7.73 -2.64 5.16
N ASN A 27 8.56 -3.52 4.61
CA ASN A 27 8.07 -4.62 3.78
C ASN A 27 7.22 -5.63 4.57
N GLU A 28 7.55 -5.88 5.83
CA GLU A 28 6.76 -6.75 6.70
C GLU A 28 5.37 -6.16 6.98
N ILE A 29 5.30 -4.87 7.29
CA ILE A 29 4.03 -4.14 7.46
C ILE A 29 3.20 -4.26 6.17
N LEU A 30 3.78 -3.90 5.01
CA LEU A 30 3.05 -3.93 3.74
C LEU A 30 2.58 -5.35 3.37
N SER A 31 3.39 -6.36 3.66
CA SER A 31 3.03 -7.78 3.45
C SER A 31 1.85 -8.21 4.33
N THR A 32 1.77 -7.71 5.57
CA THR A 32 0.64 -7.98 6.49
C THR A 32 -0.67 -7.40 5.93
N HIS A 33 -0.59 -6.27 5.22
CA HIS A 33 -1.71 -5.67 4.50
C HIS A 33 -2.01 -6.31 3.13
N GLY A 34 -1.29 -7.38 2.77
CA GLY A 34 -1.50 -8.10 1.51
C GLY A 34 -0.88 -7.42 0.29
N PHE A 35 0.09 -6.52 0.49
CA PHE A 35 0.84 -5.87 -0.57
C PHE A 35 2.20 -6.54 -0.80
N SER A 36 2.66 -6.52 -2.05
CA SER A 36 3.93 -7.12 -2.44
C SER A 36 4.73 -6.18 -3.34
N GLU A 37 6.06 -6.19 -3.17
CA GLU A 37 6.99 -5.53 -4.09
C GLU A 37 7.13 -6.27 -5.45
N TYR A 38 6.44 -7.40 -5.64
CA TYR A 38 6.49 -8.18 -6.88
C TYR A 38 5.16 -8.14 -7.63
N SER A 39 5.24 -8.05 -8.95
CA SER A 39 4.09 -8.23 -9.82
C SER A 39 3.59 -9.68 -9.76
N PRO A 40 2.30 -9.92 -9.45
CA PRO A 40 1.74 -11.26 -9.25
C PRO A 40 1.77 -12.13 -10.51
N ASN A 41 1.76 -11.50 -11.70
CA ASN A 41 1.67 -12.22 -12.97
C ASN A 41 3.04 -12.53 -13.60
N LYS A 42 4.08 -11.79 -13.24
CA LYS A 42 5.39 -11.86 -13.91
C LYS A 42 6.54 -12.14 -12.95
N GLY A 43 6.32 -12.08 -11.63
CA GLY A 43 7.39 -12.18 -10.63
C GLY A 43 8.44 -11.08 -10.76
N VAL A 44 8.11 -9.99 -11.46
CA VAL A 44 9.00 -8.86 -11.69
C VAL A 44 8.88 -7.92 -10.50
N ARG A 45 10.02 -7.52 -9.93
CA ARG A 45 10.08 -6.52 -8.86
C ARG A 45 9.57 -5.18 -9.39
N LEU A 46 8.66 -4.57 -8.65
CA LEU A 46 8.13 -3.24 -8.90
C LEU A 46 9.22 -2.18 -8.65
N PRO A 47 9.00 -0.92 -9.10
CA PRO A 47 9.87 0.18 -8.72
C PRO A 47 10.03 0.26 -7.20
N GLU A 48 11.13 0.85 -6.77
CA GLU A 48 11.43 1.01 -5.35
C GLU A 48 10.28 1.69 -4.60
N SER A 49 10.03 1.22 -3.38
CA SER A 49 8.96 1.70 -2.50
C SER A 49 7.56 1.63 -3.12
N THR A 50 7.37 0.79 -4.14
CA THR A 50 6.07 0.55 -4.79
C THR A 50 5.62 -0.87 -4.55
N TYR A 51 4.35 -1.00 -4.16
CA TYR A 51 3.74 -2.25 -3.78
C TYR A 51 2.42 -2.44 -4.48
N LEU A 52 2.06 -3.69 -4.72
CA LEU A 52 0.80 -4.07 -5.36
C LEU A 52 0.07 -5.09 -4.48
N GLY A 53 -1.18 -4.82 -4.19
CA GLY A 53 -2.03 -5.66 -3.34
C GLY A 53 -3.42 -5.81 -3.91
N LYS A 54 -4.11 -6.88 -3.50
CA LYS A 54 -5.51 -7.11 -3.85
C LYS A 54 -6.35 -6.95 -2.59
N VAL A 55 -7.12 -5.87 -2.54
CA VAL A 55 -7.88 -5.46 -1.35
C VAL A 55 -9.38 -5.47 -1.62
N PRO A 56 -10.24 -5.68 -0.62
CA PRO A 56 -11.67 -5.45 -0.76
C PRO A 56 -11.94 -4.01 -1.19
N ARG A 57 -12.84 -3.80 -2.16
CA ARG A 57 -13.17 -2.47 -2.69
C ARG A 57 -13.63 -1.50 -1.60
N SER A 58 -14.37 -2.01 -0.61
CA SER A 58 -14.84 -1.24 0.55
C SER A 58 -13.71 -0.74 1.45
N GLU A 59 -12.57 -1.41 1.47
CA GLU A 59 -11.41 -1.09 2.33
C GLU A 59 -10.33 -0.29 1.60
N ALA A 60 -10.36 -0.25 0.26
CA ALA A 60 -9.33 0.44 -0.53
C ALA A 60 -9.14 1.91 -0.10
N GLY A 61 -10.23 2.57 0.33
CA GLY A 61 -10.21 3.94 0.84
C GLY A 61 -9.46 4.13 2.17
N SER A 62 -9.60 3.20 3.12
CA SER A 62 -8.98 3.30 4.44
C SER A 62 -7.57 2.71 4.50
N LYS A 63 -7.22 1.84 3.53
CA LYS A 63 -5.96 1.10 3.55
C LYS A 63 -4.71 1.99 3.59
N VAL A 64 -4.76 3.16 2.94
CA VAL A 64 -3.64 4.13 2.98
C VAL A 64 -3.43 4.67 4.39
N ASP A 65 -4.50 4.99 5.11
CA ASP A 65 -4.42 5.53 6.48
C ASP A 65 -4.03 4.42 7.49
N GLU A 66 -4.54 3.20 7.31
CA GLU A 66 -4.14 2.04 8.13
C GLU A 66 -2.63 1.78 8.04
N ILE A 67 -2.09 1.77 6.82
CA ILE A 67 -0.65 1.58 6.60
C ILE A 67 0.14 2.76 7.17
N TRP A 68 -0.36 3.99 7.03
CA TRP A 68 0.28 5.17 7.62
C TRP A 68 0.45 5.02 9.13
N GLU A 69 -0.63 4.67 9.85
CA GLU A 69 -0.61 4.53 11.31
C GLU A 69 0.35 3.44 11.79
N GLU A 70 0.44 2.32 11.07
CA GLU A 70 1.39 1.25 11.40
C GLU A 70 2.84 1.66 11.15
N LEU A 71 3.12 2.37 10.05
CA LEU A 71 4.46 2.90 9.77
C LEU A 71 4.88 3.95 10.80
N GLU A 72 3.98 4.85 11.21
CA GLU A 72 4.23 5.80 12.31
C GLU A 72 4.49 5.08 13.64
N SER A 73 3.68 4.07 13.96
CA SER A 73 3.81 3.31 15.20
C SER A 73 5.12 2.52 15.29
N ALA A 74 5.68 2.14 14.14
CA ALA A 74 6.98 1.51 13.99
C ALA A 74 8.14 2.52 13.89
N GLU A 75 7.89 3.82 14.10
CA GLU A 75 8.89 4.89 14.03
C GLU A 75 9.59 4.99 12.65
N LEU A 76 8.89 4.62 11.57
CA LEU A 76 9.43 4.61 10.19
C LEU A 76 9.27 5.92 9.43
N GLU A 77 8.72 6.95 10.08
CA GLU A 77 8.59 8.33 9.60
C GLU A 77 8.19 8.42 8.11
N PRO A 78 7.02 7.89 7.70
CA PRO A 78 6.55 8.05 6.34
C PRO A 78 6.32 9.54 6.04
N ARG A 79 6.79 10.03 4.89
CA ARG A 79 6.52 11.40 4.43
C ARG A 79 5.27 11.48 3.57
N ARG A 80 5.05 10.44 2.76
CA ARG A 80 3.91 10.36 1.84
C ARG A 80 3.56 8.91 1.56
N ILE A 81 2.26 8.63 1.50
CA ILE A 81 1.73 7.40 0.92
C ILE A 81 0.70 7.75 -0.14
N LEU A 82 0.89 7.23 -1.35
CA LEU A 82 -0.06 7.35 -2.45
C LEU A 82 -0.64 5.97 -2.77
N GLY A 83 -1.95 5.83 -2.63
CA GLY A 83 -2.73 4.70 -3.10
C GLY A 83 -3.41 4.99 -4.44
N GLY A 84 -3.43 4.01 -5.33
CA GLY A 84 -4.17 4.08 -6.59
C GLY A 84 -4.90 2.76 -6.86
N ILE A 85 -6.18 2.83 -7.21
CA ILE A 85 -6.92 1.64 -7.66
C ILE A 85 -6.67 1.49 -9.17
N ILE A 86 -6.17 0.32 -9.58
CA ILE A 86 -5.93 0.02 -11.00
C ILE A 86 -7.29 0.00 -11.73
N ASP A 87 -7.31 0.59 -12.93
CA ASP A 87 -8.50 0.81 -13.77
C ASP A 87 -9.47 1.89 -13.25
N GLU A 88 -9.07 2.66 -12.22
CA GLU A 88 -9.83 3.82 -11.74
C GLU A 88 -8.99 5.11 -11.78
N TRP A 89 -9.61 6.24 -12.13
CA TRP A 89 -8.99 7.58 -12.04
C TRP A 89 -9.09 8.13 -10.62
N LYS A 90 -8.69 7.34 -9.62
CA LYS A 90 -8.77 7.70 -8.20
C LYS A 90 -7.42 7.53 -7.53
N VAL A 91 -6.91 8.63 -6.98
CA VAL A 91 -5.74 8.67 -6.10
C VAL A 91 -6.22 8.86 -4.67
N ILE A 92 -5.68 8.06 -3.76
CA ILE A 92 -5.91 8.09 -2.32
C ILE A 92 -4.58 8.55 -1.70
N ARG A 93 -4.63 9.55 -0.82
CA ARG A 93 -3.44 10.15 -0.22
C ARG A 93 -3.50 9.97 1.29
N SER A 94 -2.35 9.84 1.93
CA SER A 94 -2.25 9.88 3.39
C SER A 94 -2.71 11.24 3.93
N ARG A 95 -3.26 11.21 5.15
CA ARG A 95 -3.77 12.40 5.87
C ARG A 95 -2.76 13.56 6.00
N GLU A 96 -1.47 13.27 6.07
CA GLU A 96 -0.41 14.28 6.24
C GLU A 96 0.49 14.42 4.99
N ASP A 97 -0.05 14.17 3.78
CA ASP A 97 0.67 14.47 2.54
C ASP A 97 1.05 15.97 2.50
N MET A 98 2.34 16.26 2.64
CA MET A 98 2.88 17.61 2.83
C MET A 98 3.01 18.46 1.55
N ASP A 99 2.53 18.00 0.38
CA ASP A 99 2.48 18.81 -0.87
C ASP A 99 1.05 19.22 -1.30
#